data_AF-A0A966W1V4-F1
#
_entry.id   AF-A0A966W1V4-F1
#
_cell.length_a   1.000
_cell.length_b   1.000
_cell.length_c   1.000
_cell.angle_alpha   90.00
_cell.angle_beta   90.00
_cell.angle_gamma   90.00
#
_symmetry.space_group_name_H-M   'P 1'
#
loop_
_entity.id
_entity.type
_entity.pdbx_description
1 polymer ?
#
loop_
_entity_poly.entity_id
_entity_poly.type
_entity_poly.pdbx_seq_one_letter_code
_entity_poly.pdbx_strand_id
1 'polypeptide(L)'
;MDSPHFIIIPGLAEAQAEESAAREHAFLPVRETICGIEVDGFAPLHFTILDAAQSPFVRGGLPTALDVAVFLWVVSPCYAPQNRFDRWRFLRRVRGVDYAAAVKAIRNYVDASLSDSPGGGGEPRIAYWSAMAGLVDLIASEYHWSEEQIMRTPFRRLMQYARCIRARHDDKAVFFNPRSDAVIAEFQRTESARRQAEQAAKN
;
A
#
# COMPACT_ATOMS: atom_id res chain seq x y z
N MET A 1 -38.52 25.78 -3.43
CA MET A 1 -37.56 24.71 -3.81
C MET A 1 -36.51 24.70 -2.73
N ASP A 2 -36.64 23.81 -1.76
CA ASP A 2 -35.64 23.67 -0.70
C ASP A 2 -34.33 23.21 -1.36
N SER A 3 -33.31 24.04 -1.22
CA SER A 3 -31.96 23.66 -1.65
C SER A 3 -31.56 22.42 -0.85
N PRO A 4 -31.01 21.37 -1.48
CA PRO A 4 -30.55 20.21 -0.75
C PRO A 4 -29.57 20.65 0.34
N HIS A 5 -29.89 20.35 1.59
CA HIS A 5 -28.99 20.56 2.72
C HIS A 5 -27.78 19.66 2.52
N PHE A 6 -26.72 20.19 1.90
CA PHE A 6 -25.44 19.51 1.81
C PHE A 6 -24.83 19.46 3.22
N ILE A 7 -24.74 18.25 3.77
CA ILE A 7 -23.99 18.01 5.00
C ILE A 7 -22.51 18.09 4.63
N ILE A 8 -21.83 19.14 5.09
CA ILE A 8 -20.38 19.28 4.96
C ILE A 8 -19.75 18.42 6.06
N ILE A 9 -19.00 17.39 5.67
CA ILE A 9 -18.22 16.56 6.60
C ILE A 9 -16.86 17.24 6.79
N PRO A 10 -16.51 17.72 8.01
CA PRO A 10 -15.20 18.34 8.27
C PRO A 10 -14.05 17.39 7.93
N GLY A 11 -13.00 17.89 7.29
CA GLY A 11 -11.79 17.13 6.93
C GLY A 11 -11.94 16.19 5.72
N LEU A 12 -13.15 15.97 5.19
CA LEU A 12 -13.34 15.04 4.07
C LEU A 12 -12.64 15.51 2.79
N ALA A 13 -12.75 16.80 2.45
CA ALA A 13 -12.11 17.35 1.26
C ALA A 13 -10.58 17.26 1.32
N GLU A 14 -10.01 17.48 2.51
CA GLU A 14 -8.56 17.36 2.75
C GLU A 14 -8.11 15.90 2.58
N ALA A 15 -8.84 14.95 3.18
CA ALA A 15 -8.56 13.52 3.03
C ALA A 15 -8.62 13.06 1.57
N GLN A 16 -9.61 13.53 0.80
CA GLN A 16 -9.73 13.24 -0.63
C GLN A 16 -8.58 13.83 -1.46
N ALA A 17 -8.16 15.05 -1.14
CA ALA A 17 -7.03 15.71 -1.80
C ALA A 17 -5.72 14.96 -1.53
N GLU A 18 -5.49 14.54 -0.29
CA GLU A 18 -4.32 13.75 0.07
C GLU A 18 -4.29 12.38 -0.61
N GLU A 19 -5.43 11.69 -0.70
CA GLU A 19 -5.54 10.42 -1.42
C GLU A 19 -5.24 10.58 -2.91
N SER A 20 -5.77 11.65 -3.51
CA SER A 20 -5.55 11.96 -4.93
C SER A 20 -4.07 12.28 -5.19
N ALA A 21 -3.45 13.11 -4.34
CA ALA A 21 -2.04 13.42 -4.42
C ALA A 21 -1.15 12.18 -4.24
N ALA A 22 -1.50 11.28 -3.30
CA ALA A 22 -0.76 10.03 -3.10
C ALA A 22 -0.83 9.10 -4.32
N ARG A 23 -1.98 9.06 -5.00
CA ARG A 23 -2.18 8.29 -6.24
C ARG A 23 -1.35 8.84 -7.39
N GLU A 24 -1.34 10.15 -7.57
CA GLU A 24 -0.52 10.81 -8.60
C GLU A 24 0.98 10.64 -8.31
N HIS A 25 1.39 10.78 -7.05
CA HIS A 25 2.78 10.60 -6.63
C HIS A 25 3.32 9.19 -6.98
N ALA A 26 2.46 8.18 -7.00
CA ALA A 26 2.85 6.83 -7.41
C ALA A 26 3.39 6.74 -8.84
N PHE A 27 3.07 7.71 -9.72
CA PHE A 27 3.53 7.75 -11.10
C PHE A 27 4.78 8.61 -11.31
N LEU A 28 5.21 9.34 -10.29
CA LEU A 28 6.45 10.12 -10.36
C LEU A 28 7.67 9.19 -10.31
N PRO A 29 8.71 9.44 -11.12
CA PRO A 29 9.95 8.66 -11.09
C PRO A 29 10.85 9.08 -9.93
N VAL A 30 10.28 9.25 -8.74
CA VAL A 30 10.96 9.72 -7.54
C VAL A 30 11.16 8.52 -6.61
N ARG A 31 12.39 8.39 -6.09
CA ARG A 31 12.72 7.37 -5.09
C ARG A 31 12.19 7.77 -3.72
N GLU A 32 11.74 6.79 -2.96
CA GLU A 32 11.33 6.99 -1.58
C GLU A 32 12.56 6.89 -0.65
N THR A 33 12.41 7.34 0.60
CA THR A 33 13.47 7.19 1.59
C THR A 33 12.95 6.52 2.85
N ILE A 34 13.72 5.56 3.37
CA ILE A 34 13.47 4.89 4.64
C ILE A 34 14.66 5.19 5.55
N CYS A 35 14.45 6.00 6.59
CA CYS A 35 15.51 6.40 7.53
C CYS A 35 16.79 6.93 6.84
N GLY A 36 16.64 7.75 5.78
CA GLY A 36 17.77 8.32 5.02
C GLY A 36 18.42 7.37 4.01
N ILE A 37 17.85 6.18 3.80
CA ILE A 37 18.24 5.24 2.75
C ILE A 37 17.27 5.38 1.58
N GLU A 38 17.78 5.69 0.40
CA GLU A 38 16.97 5.70 -0.83
C GLU A 38 16.55 4.28 -1.21
N VAL A 39 15.28 4.13 -1.59
CA VAL A 39 14.69 2.86 -2.00
C VAL A 39 13.86 3.08 -3.27
N ASP A 40 13.80 2.06 -4.13
CA ASP A 40 12.85 2.02 -5.24
C ASP A 40 11.44 1.73 -4.70
N GLY A 41 10.40 2.03 -5.48
CA GLY A 41 9.03 1.71 -5.10
C GLY A 41 8.81 0.20 -4.90
N PHE A 42 7.93 -0.18 -3.98
CA PHE A 42 7.76 -1.59 -3.62
C PHE A 42 7.10 -2.34 -4.77
N ALA A 43 7.81 -3.26 -5.41
CA ALA A 43 7.36 -3.97 -6.60
C ALA A 43 7.10 -5.46 -6.31
N PRO A 44 6.34 -6.19 -7.16
CA PRO A 44 6.10 -7.62 -7.02
C PRO A 44 7.38 -8.46 -6.90
N LEU A 45 8.45 -8.07 -7.59
CA LEU A 45 9.75 -8.73 -7.47
C LEU A 45 10.31 -8.62 -6.04
N HIS A 46 10.24 -7.43 -5.42
CA HIS A 46 10.68 -7.22 -4.04
C HIS A 46 9.87 -8.11 -3.08
N PHE A 47 8.54 -8.14 -3.25
CA PHE A 47 7.67 -8.98 -2.44
C PHE A 47 8.02 -10.46 -2.56
N THR A 48 8.17 -10.97 -3.78
CA THR A 48 8.52 -12.39 -4.01
C THR A 48 9.84 -12.77 -3.36
N ILE A 49 10.86 -11.90 -3.46
CA ILE A 49 12.17 -12.13 -2.83
C ILE A 49 12.04 -12.15 -1.30
N LEU A 50 11.32 -11.19 -0.74
CA LEU A 50 11.13 -11.07 0.72
C LEU A 50 10.25 -12.20 1.28
N ASP A 51 9.24 -12.64 0.54
CA ASP A 51 8.41 -13.78 0.92
C ASP A 51 9.22 -15.07 0.94
N ALA A 52 10.03 -15.31 -0.10
CA ALA A 52 10.96 -16.45 -0.13
C ALA A 52 11.96 -16.41 1.03
N ALA A 53 12.43 -15.21 1.40
CA ALA A 53 13.30 -14.98 2.55
C ALA A 53 12.57 -15.04 3.92
N GLN A 54 11.27 -15.35 3.95
CA GLN A 54 10.45 -15.39 5.18
C GLN A 54 10.43 -14.06 5.94
N SER A 55 10.48 -12.94 5.23
CA SER A 55 10.55 -11.62 5.85
C SER A 55 9.33 -11.34 6.74
N PRO A 56 9.52 -10.93 8.01
CA PRO A 56 8.42 -10.60 8.91
C PRO A 56 7.65 -9.34 8.48
N PHE A 57 8.20 -8.55 7.55
CA PHE A 57 7.51 -7.41 6.94
C PHE A 57 6.48 -7.82 5.88
N VAL A 58 6.58 -9.06 5.36
CA VAL A 58 5.63 -9.60 4.37
C VAL A 58 4.72 -10.64 5.01
N ARG A 59 5.26 -11.54 5.82
CA ARG A 59 4.49 -12.63 6.45
C ARG A 59 3.90 -12.28 7.82
N GLY A 60 4.25 -11.10 8.34
CA GLY A 60 3.99 -10.75 9.74
C GLY A 60 4.99 -11.40 10.71
N GLY A 61 4.94 -10.99 11.96
CA GLY A 61 5.86 -11.42 13.01
C GLY A 61 6.68 -10.25 13.59
N LEU A 62 7.64 -10.61 14.45
CA LEU A 62 8.54 -9.65 15.08
C LEU A 62 9.83 -9.54 14.25
N PRO A 63 10.11 -8.38 13.63
CA PRO A 63 11.36 -8.19 12.91
C PRO A 63 12.57 -8.24 13.82
N THR A 64 13.73 -8.50 13.23
CA THR A 64 15.06 -8.32 13.82
C THR A 64 15.83 -7.25 13.05
N ALA A 65 16.99 -6.83 13.58
CA ALA A 65 17.87 -5.90 12.87
C ALA A 65 18.39 -6.48 11.54
N LEU A 66 18.54 -7.82 11.46
CA LEU A 66 18.91 -8.49 10.23
C LEU A 66 17.79 -8.39 9.19
N ASP A 67 16.53 -8.57 9.60
CA ASP A 67 15.38 -8.45 8.69
C ASP A 67 15.27 -7.03 8.13
N VAL A 68 15.53 -6.00 8.94
CA VAL A 68 15.59 -4.61 8.48
C VAL A 68 16.67 -4.44 7.40
N ALA A 69 17.87 -4.96 7.65
CA ALA A 69 18.97 -4.84 6.70
C ALA A 69 18.71 -5.61 5.39
N VAL A 70 18.11 -6.80 5.47
CA VAL A 70 17.69 -7.59 4.31
C VAL A 70 16.61 -6.86 3.53
N PHE A 71 15.58 -6.33 4.21
CA PHE A 71 14.52 -5.57 3.56
C PHE A 71 15.08 -4.38 2.78
N LEU A 72 15.85 -3.52 3.46
CA LEU A 72 16.45 -2.34 2.85
C LEU A 72 17.37 -2.70 1.67
N TRP A 73 18.08 -3.82 1.74
CA TRP A 73 18.91 -4.30 0.63
C TRP A 73 18.07 -4.70 -0.58
N VAL A 74 16.98 -5.44 -0.37
CA VAL A 74 16.12 -5.92 -1.47
C VAL A 74 15.45 -4.77 -2.22
N VAL A 75 15.01 -3.72 -1.52
CA VAL A 75 14.37 -2.56 -2.14
C VAL A 75 15.36 -1.47 -2.57
N SER A 76 16.66 -1.72 -2.44
CA SER A 76 17.69 -0.77 -2.82
C SER A 76 17.80 -0.65 -4.35
N PRO A 77 18.01 0.56 -4.90
CA PRO A 77 18.26 0.73 -6.33
C PRO A 77 19.53 0.05 -6.84
N CYS A 78 20.45 -0.31 -5.94
CA CYS A 78 21.65 -1.07 -6.27
C CYS A 78 21.54 -2.56 -5.93
N TYR A 79 20.33 -3.09 -5.74
CA TYR A 79 20.12 -4.49 -5.45
C TYR A 79 20.69 -5.39 -6.56
N ALA A 80 21.76 -6.09 -6.23
CA ALA A 80 22.44 -7.03 -7.10
C ALA A 80 22.75 -8.30 -6.29
N PRO A 81 21.87 -9.33 -6.28
CA PRO A 81 21.96 -10.44 -5.33
C PRO A 81 23.27 -11.23 -5.41
N GLN A 82 23.87 -11.27 -6.60
CA GLN A 82 25.14 -11.97 -6.85
C GLN A 82 26.37 -11.10 -6.54
N ASN A 83 26.22 -9.78 -6.39
CA ASN A 83 27.34 -8.88 -6.09
C ASN A 83 27.57 -8.74 -4.59
N ARG A 84 28.52 -9.54 -4.07
CA ARG A 84 28.89 -9.52 -2.65
C ARG A 84 29.49 -8.19 -2.19
N PHE A 85 30.19 -7.47 -3.07
CA PHE A 85 30.83 -6.21 -2.73
C PHE A 85 29.80 -5.09 -2.54
N ASP A 86 28.84 -4.98 -3.45
CA ASP A 86 27.76 -3.99 -3.35
C ASP A 86 26.89 -4.26 -2.12
N ARG A 87 26.55 -5.53 -1.87
CA ARG A 87 25.84 -5.93 -0.66
C ARG A 87 26.61 -5.53 0.60
N TRP A 88 27.90 -5.83 0.67
CA TRP A 88 28.73 -5.45 1.82
C TRP A 88 28.79 -3.93 2.02
N ARG A 89 29.01 -3.16 0.95
CA ARG A 89 29.04 -1.69 0.98
C ARG A 89 27.69 -1.13 1.47
N PHE A 90 26.59 -1.68 0.99
CA PHE A 90 25.24 -1.29 1.41
C PHE A 90 25.01 -1.59 2.89
N LEU A 91 25.31 -2.80 3.36
CA LEU A 91 25.14 -3.19 4.77
C LEU A 91 25.94 -2.31 5.72
N ARG A 92 27.13 -1.82 5.31
CA ARG A 92 27.89 -0.83 6.10
C ARG A 92 27.16 0.50 6.25
N ARG A 93 26.43 0.96 5.22
CA ARG A 93 25.63 2.18 5.27
C ARG A 93 24.42 2.02 6.20
N VAL A 94 23.81 0.84 6.23
CA VAL A 94 22.61 0.57 7.05
C VAL A 94 22.93 0.36 8.53
N ARG A 95 24.19 0.08 8.89
CA ARG A 95 24.59 -0.21 10.29
C ARG A 95 24.23 0.88 11.30
N GLY A 96 24.14 2.14 10.88
CA GLY A 96 23.79 3.28 11.74
C GLY A 96 22.29 3.62 11.79
N VAL A 97 21.45 2.85 11.10
CA VAL A 97 20.00 3.11 11.08
C VAL A 97 19.38 2.72 12.42
N ASP A 98 18.56 3.62 12.97
CA ASP A 98 17.79 3.32 14.18
C ASP A 98 16.78 2.20 13.93
N TYR A 99 16.88 1.13 14.70
CA TYR A 99 16.11 -0.08 14.49
C TYR A 99 14.59 0.15 14.63
N ALA A 100 14.17 0.86 15.69
CA ALA A 100 12.75 1.06 15.96
C ALA A 100 12.11 1.98 14.91
N ALA A 101 12.80 3.06 14.53
CA ALA A 101 12.38 3.95 13.46
C ALA A 101 12.32 3.21 12.12
N ALA A 102 13.28 2.33 11.82
CA ALA A 102 13.30 1.56 10.58
C ALA A 102 12.15 0.57 10.50
N VAL A 103 11.86 -0.17 11.56
CA VAL A 103 10.71 -1.09 11.58
C VAL A 103 9.41 -0.34 11.31
N LYS A 104 9.20 0.82 11.95
CA LYS A 104 8.02 1.67 11.72
C LYS A 104 7.98 2.19 10.29
N ALA A 105 9.09 2.72 9.79
CA ALA A 105 9.17 3.30 8.45
C ALA A 105 8.98 2.25 7.35
N ILE A 106 9.52 1.05 7.50
CA ILE A 106 9.33 -0.07 6.56
C ILE A 106 7.85 -0.48 6.53
N ARG A 107 7.20 -0.63 7.68
CA ARG A 107 5.77 -0.96 7.73
C ARG A 107 4.93 0.09 7.02
N ASN A 108 5.14 1.37 7.34
CA ASN A 108 4.47 2.47 6.66
C ASN A 108 4.70 2.46 5.13
N TYR A 109 5.92 2.15 4.69
CA TYR A 109 6.28 2.05 3.29
C TYR A 109 5.55 0.89 2.58
N VAL A 110 5.47 -0.29 3.20
CA VAL A 110 4.73 -1.45 2.67
C VAL A 110 3.23 -1.17 2.65
N ASP A 111 2.67 -0.65 3.75
CA ASP A 111 1.24 -0.33 3.88
C ASP A 111 0.82 0.72 2.84
N ALA A 112 1.61 1.79 2.69
CA ALA A 112 1.37 2.79 1.67
C ALA A 112 1.52 2.21 0.25
N SER A 113 2.35 1.19 0.05
CA SER A 113 2.49 0.54 -1.26
C SER A 113 1.28 -0.30 -1.67
N LEU A 114 0.48 -0.73 -0.69
CA LEU A 114 -0.70 -1.58 -0.86
C LEU A 114 -2.01 -0.84 -0.51
N SER A 115 -1.97 0.49 -0.38
CA SER A 115 -3.13 1.29 0.04
C SER A 115 -4.35 1.18 -0.87
N ASP A 116 -4.12 0.93 -2.17
CA ASP A 116 -5.17 0.76 -3.17
C ASP A 116 -5.53 -0.71 -3.43
N SER A 117 -4.92 -1.67 -2.71
CA SER A 117 -5.23 -3.09 -2.84
C SER A 117 -6.69 -3.38 -2.47
N PRO A 118 -7.32 -4.38 -3.10
CA PRO A 118 -8.68 -4.77 -2.75
C PRO A 118 -8.73 -5.26 -1.30
N GLY A 119 -9.81 -4.92 -0.59
CA GLY A 119 -10.05 -5.44 0.76
C GLY A 119 -10.17 -6.97 0.75
N GLY A 120 -9.56 -7.62 1.72
CA GLY A 120 -9.70 -9.07 1.95
C GLY A 120 -11.08 -9.39 2.54
N GLY A 121 -12.11 -9.42 1.69
CA GLY A 121 -13.45 -9.84 2.05
C GLY A 121 -13.83 -11.13 1.34
N GLY A 122 -14.25 -12.15 2.09
CA GLY A 122 -14.73 -13.42 1.54
C GLY A 122 -14.31 -14.62 2.37
N GLU A 123 -14.95 -15.76 2.12
CA GLU A 123 -14.52 -17.03 2.71
C GLU A 123 -13.14 -17.44 2.17
N PRO A 124 -12.25 -18.00 3.00
CA PRO A 124 -10.97 -18.53 2.53
C PRO A 124 -11.22 -19.58 1.44
N ARG A 125 -10.74 -19.32 0.23
CA ARG A 125 -10.79 -20.26 -0.89
C ARG A 125 -9.41 -20.83 -1.14
N ILE A 126 -9.37 -22.09 -1.60
CA ILE A 126 -8.13 -22.71 -2.08
C ILE A 126 -7.72 -21.95 -3.35
N ALA A 127 -6.57 -21.28 -3.31
CA ALA A 127 -5.99 -20.64 -4.47
C ALA A 127 -5.37 -21.71 -5.39
N TYR A 128 -5.79 -21.75 -6.65
CA TYR A 128 -5.23 -22.67 -7.64
C TYR A 128 -3.92 -22.15 -8.27
N TRP A 129 -3.58 -20.88 -8.01
CA TRP A 129 -2.38 -20.21 -8.50
C TRP A 129 -1.84 -19.23 -7.45
N SER A 130 -0.59 -18.78 -7.63
CA SER A 130 0.01 -17.78 -6.73
C SER A 130 -0.60 -16.39 -6.95
N ALA A 131 -0.61 -15.56 -5.91
CA ALA A 131 -1.10 -14.18 -6.02
C ALA A 131 -0.37 -13.38 -7.13
N MET A 132 0.94 -13.62 -7.32
CA MET A 132 1.73 -12.95 -8.35
C MET A 132 1.33 -13.41 -9.76
N ALA A 133 1.04 -14.70 -9.97
CA ALA A 133 0.56 -15.19 -11.26
C ALA A 133 -0.78 -14.53 -11.62
N GLY A 134 -1.69 -14.41 -10.66
CA GLY A 134 -2.98 -13.72 -10.87
C GLY A 134 -2.81 -12.23 -11.18
N LEU A 135 -1.87 -11.55 -10.52
CA LEU A 135 -1.57 -10.14 -10.80
C LEU A 135 -0.95 -9.96 -12.19
N VAL A 136 -0.02 -10.82 -12.59
CA VAL A 136 0.60 -10.78 -13.92
C VAL A 136 -0.44 -11.02 -15.00
N ASP A 137 -1.26 -12.06 -14.85
CA ASP A 137 -2.33 -12.39 -15.80
C ASP A 137 -3.34 -11.23 -15.95
N LEU A 138 -3.78 -10.65 -14.83
CA LEU A 138 -4.69 -9.51 -14.82
C LEU A 138 -4.15 -8.30 -15.60
N ILE A 139 -2.88 -7.94 -15.39
CA ILE A 139 -2.30 -6.75 -16.03
C ILE A 139 -1.89 -7.05 -17.48
N ALA A 140 -1.32 -8.23 -17.75
CA ALA A 140 -0.85 -8.61 -19.07
C ALA A 140 -2.01 -8.80 -20.07
N SER A 141 -3.14 -9.37 -19.63
CA SER A 141 -4.32 -9.55 -20.48
C SER A 141 -4.94 -8.23 -20.95
N GLU A 142 -4.84 -7.19 -20.12
CA GLU A 142 -5.47 -5.87 -20.36
C GLU A 142 -4.54 -4.85 -21.02
N TYR A 143 -3.26 -4.85 -20.64
CA TYR A 143 -2.29 -3.84 -21.07
C TYR A 143 -1.17 -4.40 -21.96
N HIS A 144 -1.13 -5.72 -22.16
CA HIS A 144 -0.11 -6.42 -22.96
C HIS A 144 1.34 -6.15 -22.52
N TRP A 145 1.53 -5.87 -21.23
CA TRP A 145 2.86 -5.73 -20.66
C TRP A 145 3.52 -7.09 -20.48
N SER A 146 4.84 -7.12 -20.61
CA SER A 146 5.61 -8.32 -20.28
C SER A 146 5.61 -8.60 -18.78
N GLU A 147 5.80 -9.86 -18.41
CA GLU A 147 5.96 -10.27 -17.02
C GLU A 147 7.06 -9.46 -16.33
N GLU A 148 8.21 -9.26 -16.99
CA GLU A 148 9.32 -8.48 -16.40
C GLU A 148 8.92 -7.04 -16.08
N GLN A 149 8.21 -6.38 -17.01
CA GLN A 149 7.73 -5.01 -16.78
C GLN A 149 6.77 -4.96 -15.58
N ILE A 150 5.83 -5.91 -15.49
CA ILE A 150 4.87 -5.97 -14.38
C ILE A 150 5.59 -6.23 -13.06
N MET A 151 6.50 -7.20 -13.02
CA MET A 151 7.22 -7.58 -11.81
C MET A 151 8.13 -6.47 -11.25
N ARG A 152 8.57 -5.54 -12.12
CA ARG A 152 9.38 -4.36 -11.74
C ARG A 152 8.55 -3.10 -11.50
N THR A 153 7.26 -3.09 -11.85
CA THR A 153 6.41 -1.92 -11.63
C THR A 153 5.98 -1.84 -10.16
N PRO A 154 6.06 -0.68 -9.49
CA PRO A 154 5.62 -0.53 -8.12
C PRO A 154 4.14 -0.91 -7.91
N PHE A 155 3.84 -1.57 -6.79
CA PHE A 155 2.49 -1.97 -6.40
C PHE A 155 1.50 -0.81 -6.39
N ARG A 156 1.89 0.39 -5.93
CA ARG A 156 1.00 1.57 -5.96
C ARG A 156 0.46 1.87 -7.35
N ARG A 157 1.25 1.64 -8.40
CA ARG A 157 0.82 1.81 -9.79
C ARG A 157 -0.03 0.62 -10.25
N LEU A 158 0.43 -0.60 -9.99
CA LEU A 158 -0.28 -1.83 -10.37
C LEU A 158 -1.69 -1.90 -9.76
N MET A 159 -1.85 -1.52 -8.49
CA MET A 159 -3.15 -1.52 -7.82
C MET A 159 -4.09 -0.46 -8.40
N GLN A 160 -3.59 0.70 -8.83
CA GLN A 160 -4.39 1.68 -9.56
C GLN A 160 -4.80 1.16 -10.94
N TYR A 161 -3.91 0.48 -11.68
CA TYR A 161 -4.29 -0.19 -12.93
C TYR A 161 -5.35 -1.26 -12.71
N ALA A 162 -5.22 -2.08 -11.65
CA ALA A 162 -6.22 -3.08 -11.28
C ALA A 162 -7.59 -2.43 -10.97
N ARG A 163 -7.62 -1.26 -10.31
CA ARG A 163 -8.85 -0.50 -10.09
C ARG A 163 -9.48 -0.03 -11.40
N CYS A 164 -8.67 0.50 -12.32
CA CYS A 164 -9.15 0.89 -13.66
C CYS A 164 -9.69 -0.30 -14.45
N ILE A 165 -9.04 -1.47 -14.39
CA ILE A 165 -9.55 -2.70 -15.02
C ILE A 165 -10.90 -3.07 -14.42
N ARG A 166 -11.00 -3.10 -13.08
CA ARG A 166 -12.25 -3.42 -12.40
C ARG A 166 -13.38 -2.47 -12.77
N ALA A 167 -13.11 -1.16 -12.84
CA ALA A 167 -14.10 -0.16 -13.24
C ALA A 167 -14.61 -0.35 -14.67
N ARG A 168 -13.83 -0.99 -15.56
CA ARG A 168 -14.25 -1.28 -16.94
C ARG A 168 -15.17 -2.50 -17.04
N HIS A 169 -14.99 -3.49 -16.16
CA HIS A 169 -15.67 -4.78 -16.25
C HIS A 169 -16.83 -4.94 -15.26
N ASP A 170 -16.91 -4.08 -14.24
CA ASP A 170 -17.93 -4.11 -13.20
C ASP A 170 -18.50 -2.71 -12.95
N ASP A 171 -19.67 -2.43 -13.54
CA ASP A 171 -20.40 -1.16 -13.35
C ASP A 171 -20.82 -0.92 -11.88
N LYS A 172 -20.77 -1.96 -11.05
CA LYS A 172 -21.08 -1.91 -9.61
C LYS A 172 -19.83 -2.00 -8.74
N ALA A 173 -18.65 -1.82 -9.32
CA ALA A 173 -17.40 -1.89 -8.60
C ALA A 173 -17.38 -0.89 -7.43
N VAL A 174 -17.28 -1.43 -6.21
CA VAL A 174 -17.09 -0.62 -5.01
C VAL A 174 -15.60 -0.44 -4.77
N PHE A 175 -15.17 0.82 -4.69
CA PHE A 175 -13.81 1.21 -4.36
C PHE A 175 -13.77 1.78 -2.94
N PHE A 176 -12.85 1.28 -2.14
CA PHE A 176 -12.60 1.78 -0.79
C PHE A 176 -11.47 2.82 -0.83
N ASN A 177 -11.63 3.88 -0.06
CA ASN A 177 -10.74 5.02 0.06
C ASN A 177 -10.35 5.19 1.52
N PRO A 178 -9.26 4.55 1.98
CA PRO A 178 -9.02 4.36 3.42
C PRO A 178 -9.05 5.63 4.27
N ARG A 179 -8.55 6.77 3.76
CA ARG A 179 -8.51 8.02 4.52
C ARG A 179 -9.88 8.69 4.52
N SER A 180 -10.50 8.82 3.36
CA SER A 180 -11.83 9.42 3.22
C SER A 180 -12.90 8.60 3.97
N ASP A 181 -12.86 7.28 3.86
CA ASP A 181 -13.77 6.36 4.53
C ASP A 181 -13.62 6.43 6.06
N ALA A 182 -12.39 6.61 6.56
CA ALA A 182 -12.13 6.78 7.99
C ALA A 182 -12.75 8.08 8.54
N VAL A 183 -12.61 9.19 7.82
CA VAL A 183 -13.22 10.48 8.19
C VAL A 183 -14.76 10.38 8.19
N ILE A 184 -15.34 9.75 7.17
CA ILE A 184 -16.79 9.52 7.10
C ILE A 184 -17.26 8.66 8.29
N ALA A 185 -16.55 7.57 8.59
CA ALA A 185 -16.90 6.67 9.69
C ALA A 185 -16.80 7.35 11.06
N GLU A 186 -15.81 8.22 11.28
CA GLU A 186 -15.69 9.04 12.49
C GLU A 186 -16.84 10.05 12.64
N PHE A 187 -17.17 10.75 11.56
CA PHE A 187 -18.30 11.67 11.54
C PHE A 187 -19.62 10.96 11.86
N GLN A 188 -19.88 9.82 11.22
CA GLN A 188 -21.09 9.02 11.46
C GLN A 188 -21.21 8.54 12.92
N ARG A 189 -20.11 8.12 13.54
CA ARG A 189 -20.06 7.74 14.96
C ARG A 189 -20.41 8.92 15.86
N THR A 190 -19.84 10.09 15.58
CA THR A 190 -20.06 11.32 16.35
C THR A 190 -21.52 11.79 16.25
N GLU A 191 -22.08 11.83 15.04
CA GLU A 191 -23.48 12.21 14.83
C GLU A 191 -24.47 11.21 15.46
N SER A 192 -24.17 9.91 15.39
CA SER A 192 -25.01 8.89 16.03
C SER A 192 -25.03 9.05 17.55
N ALA A 193 -23.88 9.34 18.17
CA ALA A 193 -23.78 9.62 19.60
C ALA A 193 -24.53 10.90 19.99
N ARG A 194 -24.42 11.97 19.18
CA ARG A 194 -25.15 13.23 19.40
C ARG A 194 -26.66 13.02 19.37
N ARG A 195 -27.17 12.32 18.36
CA ARG A 195 -28.60 12.00 18.22
C ARG A 195 -29.12 11.16 19.39
N GLN A 196 -28.35 10.17 19.84
CA GLN A 196 -28.70 9.36 21.01
C GLN A 196 -28.78 10.20 22.29
N ALA A 197 -27.84 11.12 22.50
CA ALA A 197 -27.85 12.03 23.65
C ALA A 197 -29.03 13.01 23.61
N GLU A 198 -29.33 13.60 22.45
CA GLU A 198 -30.49 14.48 22.25
C GLU A 198 -31.82 13.75 22.50
N GLN A 199 -31.91 12.46 22.13
CA GLN A 199 -33.10 11.66 22.34
C GLN A 199 -33.24 11.19 23.80
N ALA A 200 -32.13 10.93 24.49
CA ALA A 200 -32.14 10.65 25.93
C ALA A 200 -32.52 11.87 26.78
N ALA A 201 -32.17 13.09 26.37
CA ALA A 201 -32.52 14.32 27.07
C ALA A 201 -33.98 14.76 26.89
N LYS A 202 -34.69 14.19 25.91
CA LYS A 202 -36.11 14.47 25.63
C LYS A 202 -37.07 13.50 26.34
N ASN A 203 -36.55 12.42 26.90
CA ASN A 203 -37.29 11.41 27.67
C ASN A 203 -37.08 11.64 29.17
#